data_AF-A0A7K0ZSW7-F1
#
_entry.id   AF-A0A7K0ZSW7-F1
#
_cell.length_a   1.000
_cell.length_b   1.000
_cell.length_c   1.000
_cell.angle_alpha   90.00
_cell.angle_beta   90.00
_cell.angle_gamma   90.00
#
_symmetry.space_group_name_H-M   'P 1'
#
loop_
_entity.id
_entity.type
_entity.pdbx_description
1 polymer ?
#
loop_
_entity_poly.entity_id
_entity_poly.type
_entity_poly.pdbx_seq_one_letter_code
_entity_poly.pdbx_strand_id
1 'polypeptide(L)'
;MFAVLPTGLTTPFHYQFFNNGILVATIAGALCGLLGVFVVLRGMSYIGHGLSHAVFGGAAASAVINVNYFVGAGIWGVVSGV
;
A
#
# COMPACT_ATOMS: atom_id res chain seq x y z
N MET A 1 42.35 -5.69 8.90
CA MET A 1 41.30 -5.13 9.79
C MET A 1 40.54 -3.94 9.16
N PHE A 2 40.98 -3.40 8.02
CA PHE A 2 40.31 -2.30 7.31
C PHE A 2 40.03 -2.73 5.87
N ALA A 3 38.87 -3.36 5.64
CA ALA A 3 38.37 -3.71 4.30
C ALA A 3 36.83 -3.74 4.26
N VAL A 4 36.17 -2.80 4.95
CA VAL A 4 34.75 -2.49 4.73
C VAL A 4 34.69 -1.55 3.51
N LEU A 5 35.02 -2.12 2.35
CA LEU A 5 34.80 -1.48 1.06
C LEU A 5 33.29 -1.28 0.82
N PRO A 6 32.87 -0.46 -0.15
CA PRO A 6 31.48 -0.03 -0.43
C PRO A 6 30.43 -1.13 -0.62
N THR A 7 30.84 -2.40 -0.54
CA THR A 7 30.06 -3.62 -0.73
C THR A 7 29.13 -3.95 0.43
N GLY A 8 29.28 -3.34 1.61
CA GLY A 8 28.37 -3.54 2.75
C GLY A 8 26.96 -2.98 2.51
N LEU A 9 26.86 -1.83 1.83
CA LEU A 9 25.61 -1.11 1.60
C LEU A 9 24.78 -1.70 0.44
N THR A 10 25.42 -2.43 -0.48
CA THR A 10 24.75 -3.06 -1.63
C THR A 10 24.35 -4.52 -1.38
N THR A 11 24.76 -5.12 -0.26
CA THR A 11 24.30 -6.45 0.16
C THR A 11 22.77 -6.63 0.22
N PRO A 12 21.93 -5.67 0.67
CA PRO A 12 20.48 -5.88 0.73
C PRO A 12 19.85 -5.97 -0.68
N PHE A 13 20.41 -5.32 -1.70
CA PHE A 13 19.87 -5.32 -3.08
C PHE A 13 20.00 -6.67 -3.80
N HIS A 14 20.82 -7.60 -3.27
CA HIS A 14 20.89 -8.96 -3.78
C HIS A 14 19.70 -9.83 -3.33
N TYR A 15 18.95 -9.43 -2.31
CA TYR A 15 17.77 -10.16 -1.87
C TYR A 15 16.54 -9.77 -2.68
N GLN A 16 15.89 -10.76 -3.28
CA GLN A 16 14.67 -10.56 -4.08
C GLN A 16 13.54 -9.90 -3.26
N PHE A 17 13.46 -10.17 -1.96
CA PHE A 17 12.53 -9.51 -1.04
C PHE A 17 12.74 -7.99 -1.00
N PHE A 18 13.99 -7.54 -0.96
CA PHE A 18 14.32 -6.11 -0.88
C PHE A 18 13.99 -5.39 -2.19
N ASN A 19 14.28 -6.01 -3.34
CA ASN A 19 13.91 -5.46 -4.65
C ASN A 19 12.40 -5.39 -4.84
N ASN A 20 11.66 -6.43 -4.43
CA ASN A 20 10.20 -6.42 -4.46
C ASN A 20 9.63 -5.37 -3.51
N GLY A 21 10.20 -5.25 -2.30
CA GLY A 21 9.80 -4.26 -1.30
C GLY A 21 9.97 -2.84 -1.81
N ILE A 22 11.12 -2.51 -2.41
CA ILE A 22 11.36 -1.21 -3.04
C ILE A 22 10.37 -0.96 -4.18
N LEU A 23 10.17 -1.93 -5.08
CA LEU A 23 9.24 -1.78 -6.20
C LEU A 23 7.82 -1.46 -5.72
N VAL A 24 7.30 -2.24 -4.75
CA VAL A 24 5.97 -2.05 -4.19
C VAL A 24 5.88 -0.72 -3.43
N ALA A 25 6.90 -0.37 -2.64
CA ALA A 25 6.93 0.88 -1.89
C ALA A 25 6.95 2.12 -2.81
N THR A 26 7.70 2.06 -3.92
CA THR A 26 7.73 3.14 -4.92
C THR A 26 6.36 3.31 -5.59
N ILE A 27 5.73 2.22 -6.01
CA ILE A 27 4.40 2.26 -6.64
C ILE A 27 3.35 2.78 -5.64
N ALA A 28 3.34 2.23 -4.42
CA ALA A 28 2.41 2.64 -3.37
C ALA A 28 2.61 4.11 -2.97
N GLY A 29 3.86 4.56 -2.85
CA GLY A 29 4.19 5.96 -2.53
C GLY A 29 3.75 6.93 -3.64
N ALA A 30 4.00 6.58 -4.90
CA ALA A 30 3.57 7.39 -6.05
C ALA A 30 2.04 7.53 -6.11
N LEU A 31 1.30 6.44 -5.92
CA LEU A 31 -0.16 6.44 -5.88
C LEU A 31 -0.70 7.24 -4.69
N CYS A 32 -0.12 7.05 -3.51
CA CYS A 32 -0.52 7.76 -2.29
C CYS A 32 -0.32 9.28 -2.43
N GLY A 33 0.83 9.71 -2.98
CA GLY A 33 1.09 11.14 -3.24
C GLY A 33 0.12 11.74 -4.25
N LEU A 34 -0.15 11.05 -5.36
CA LEU A 34 -1.06 11.53 -6.40
C LEU A 34 -2.50 11.65 -5.89
N LEU A 35 -3.02 10.61 -5.24
CA LEU A 35 -4.37 10.60 -4.68
C LEU A 35 -4.52 11.61 -3.54
N GLY A 36 -3.50 11.75 -2.68
CA GLY A 36 -3.50 12.72 -1.59
C GLY A 36 -3.67 14.16 -2.10
N VAL A 37 -2.87 14.56 -3.09
CA VAL A 37 -2.99 15.90 -3.70
C VAL A 37 -4.37 16.10 -4.33
N PHE A 38 -4.87 15.10 -5.07
CA PHE A 38 -6.19 15.17 -5.68
C PHE A 38 -7.32 15.36 -4.66
N VAL A 39 -7.30 14.59 -3.56
CA VAL A 39 -8.32 14.64 -2.50
C VAL A 39 -8.28 15.97 -1.74
N VAL A 40 -7.08 16.48 -1.45
CA VAL A 40 -6.90 17.77 -0.76
C VAL A 40 -7.40 18.93 -1.61
N LEU A 41 -7.04 18.98 -2.90
CA LEU A 41 -7.50 20.03 -3.80
C LEU A 41 -9.02 20.03 -4.01
N ARG A 42 -9.65 18.85 -3.92
CA ARG A 42 -11.12 18.69 -4.01
C ARG A 42 -11.85 19.00 -2.69
N GLY A 43 -11.13 19.31 -1.61
CA GLY A 43 -11.73 19.57 -0.29
C GLY A 43 -12.40 18.34 0.34
N MET A 44 -12.15 17.14 -0.19
CA MET A 44 -12.81 15.89 0.25
C MET A 44 -11.91 15.05 1.17
N SER A 45 -11.14 15.69 2.06
CA SER A 45 -10.18 15.01 2.95
C SER A 45 -10.80 13.91 3.82
N TYR A 46 -12.09 14.05 4.18
CA TYR A 46 -12.85 13.06 4.94
C TYR A 46 -13.05 11.70 4.25
N ILE A 47 -12.98 11.65 2.91
CA ILE A 47 -13.11 10.40 2.15
C ILE A 47 -12.03 9.40 2.56
N GLY A 48 -10.80 9.86 2.82
CA GLY A 48 -9.70 8.99 3.22
C GLY A 48 -9.95 8.29 4.55
N HIS A 49 -10.54 8.99 5.52
CA HIS A 49 -10.87 8.42 6.83
C HIS A 49 -11.96 7.35 6.71
N GLY A 50 -13.07 7.65 6.02
CA GLY A 50 -14.17 6.70 5.83
C GLY A 50 -13.75 5.47 5.03
N LEU A 51 -13.00 5.68 3.93
CA LEU A 51 -12.53 4.60 3.06
C LEU A 51 -11.60 3.63 3.80
N SER A 52 -10.73 4.12 4.69
CA SER A 52 -9.81 3.27 5.46
C SER A 52 -10.55 2.30 6.39
N HIS A 53 -11.61 2.78 7.07
CA HIS A 53 -12.43 1.93 7.93
C HIS A 53 -13.24 0.88 7.14
N ALA A 54 -13.78 1.28 6.00
CA ALA A 54 -14.58 0.40 5.17
C ALA A 54 -13.76 -0.70 4.47
N VAL A 55 -12.60 -0.34 3.92
CA VAL A 55 -11.69 -1.29 3.25
C VAL A 55 -11.11 -2.30 4.26
N PHE A 56 -10.75 -1.85 5.47
CA PHE A 56 -10.26 -2.74 6.52
C PHE A 56 -11.33 -3.77 6.93
N GLY A 57 -12.58 -3.32 7.11
CA GLY A 57 -13.72 -4.22 7.40
C GLY A 57 -13.95 -5.24 6.28
N GLY A 58 -13.90 -4.80 5.01
CA GLY A 58 -14.03 -5.67 3.85
C GLY A 58 -12.92 -6.71 3.74
N ALA A 59 -11.67 -6.33 4.02
CA ALA A 59 -10.54 -7.25 4.07
C ALA A 59 -10.71 -8.30 5.19
N ALA A 60 -11.13 -7.87 6.39
CA ALA A 60 -11.37 -8.76 7.52
C ALA A 60 -12.51 -9.75 7.25
N ALA A 61 -13.63 -9.28 6.68
CA ALA A 61 -14.73 -10.14 6.28
C ALA A 61 -14.29 -11.19 5.25
N SER A 62 -13.47 -10.79 4.27
CA SER A 62 -12.91 -11.66 3.23
C SER A 62 -12.02 -12.77 3.78
N ALA A 63 -11.22 -12.44 4.80
CA ALA A 63 -10.36 -13.41 5.48
C ALA A 63 -11.18 -14.50 6.20
N VAL A 64 -12.32 -14.13 6.80
CA VAL A 64 -13.21 -15.09 7.49
C VAL A 64 -13.92 -16.02 6.50
N ILE A 65 -14.37 -15.50 5.36
CA ILE A 65 -15.05 -16.29 4.31
C ILE A 65 -14.08 -17.09 3.43
N ASN A 66 -12.78 -17.09 3.73
CA ASN A 66 -11.73 -17.78 2.96
C ASN A 66 -11.64 -17.34 1.48
N VAL A 67 -12.04 -16.11 1.18
CA VAL A 67 -11.96 -15.51 -0.16
C VAL A 67 -10.69 -14.65 -0.25
N ASN A 68 -10.20 -14.41 -1.46
CA ASN A 68 -9.04 -13.56 -1.68
C ASN A 68 -9.25 -12.15 -1.08
N TYR A 69 -8.38 -11.80 -0.15
CA TYR A 69 -8.39 -10.53 0.58
C TYR A 69 -8.31 -9.30 -0.33
N PHE A 70 -7.57 -9.37 -1.45
CA PHE A 70 -7.50 -8.26 -2.40
C PHE A 70 -8.84 -7.98 -3.05
N VAL A 71 -9.59 -9.04 -3.39
CA VAL A 71 -10.87 -8.92 -4.09
C VAL A 71 -11.91 -8.32 -3.18
N GLY A 72 -12.06 -8.84 -1.96
CA GLY A 72 -13.09 -8.32 -1.07
C GLY A 72 -12.73 -6.97 -0.43
N ALA A 73 -11.45 -6.67 -0.19
CA ALA A 73 -11.03 -5.31 0.17
C ALA A 73 -11.32 -4.29 -0.95
N GLY A 74 -11.04 -4.67 -2.21
CA GLY A 74 -11.30 -3.84 -3.38
C GLY A 74 -12.79 -3.57 -3.59
N ILE A 75 -13.62 -4.62 -3.55
CA ILE A 75 -15.09 -4.48 -3.71
C ILE A 75 -15.66 -3.58 -2.62
N TRP A 76 -15.29 -3.78 -1.35
CA TRP A 76 -15.79 -2.96 -0.26
C TRP A 76 -15.37 -1.50 -0.37
N GLY A 77 -14.14 -1.23 -0.84
CA GLY A 77 -13.66 0.12 -1.11
C GLY A 77 -14.47 0.83 -2.20
N VAL A 78 -14.79 0.14 -3.29
CA VAL A 78 -15.63 0.69 -4.38
C VAL A 78 -17.06 0.92 -3.91
N VAL A 79 -17.66 -0.05 -3.22
CA VAL A 79 -19.03 0.04 -2.71
C VAL A 79 -19.20 1.17 -1.70
N SER A 80 -18.18 1.49 -0.92
CA SER A 80 -18.27 2.58 0.08
C SER A 80 -18.07 3.97 -0.50
N GLY A 81 -17.48 4.07 -1.69
CA GLY A 81 -17.27 5.35 -2.39
C GLY A 81 -18.37 5.70 -3.39
N VAL A 82 -19.27 4.75 -3.70
CA VAL A 82 -20.51 4.94 -4.47
C VAL A 82 -21.63 5.34 -3.51
#